data_AF-A0A1I9Q3Q1-F1
#
_entry.id   AF-A0A1I9Q3Q1-F1
#
_cell.length_a   1.000
_cell.length_b   1.000
_cell.length_c   1.000
_cell.angle_alpha   90.00
_cell.angle_beta   90.00
_cell.angle_gamma   90.00
#
_symmetry.space_group_name_H-M   'P 1'
#
loop_
_entity.id
_entity.type
_entity.pdbx_description
1 polymer ?
#
loop_
_entity_poly.entity_id
_entity_poly.type
_entity_poly.pdbx_seq_one_letter_code
_entity_poly.pdbx_strand_id
1 'polypeptide(L)'
;NQRTHRERHQPAERQHLGILEKKKDYKKRASDFHEKQATLKALRKKALDRNPDEFYHHMINSKLDDEKGFVHVEVEKPLDDVNLAVQEKIMNSQDSRY
;
A
#
# COMPACT_ATOMS: atom_id res chain seq x y z
N ASN A 1 20.15 -48.37 -4.92
CA ASN A 1 19.38 -47.80 -6.04
C ASN A 1 18.74 -46.48 -5.67
N GLN A 2 19.44 -45.36 -5.86
CA GLN A 2 18.88 -44.01 -5.76
C GLN A 2 19.15 -43.29 -7.08
N ARG A 3 18.25 -43.42 -8.04
CA ARG A 3 18.27 -42.59 -9.25
C ARG A 3 17.54 -41.30 -8.95
N THR A 4 18.15 -40.18 -9.30
CA THR A 4 17.51 -38.87 -9.22
C THR A 4 16.49 -38.75 -10.36
N HIS A 5 15.23 -38.49 -10.00
CA HIS A 5 14.18 -38.24 -10.98
C HIS A 5 14.20 -36.75 -11.36
N ARG A 6 14.36 -36.47 -12.65
CA ARG A 6 14.39 -35.09 -13.18
C ARG A 6 12.98 -34.66 -13.59
N GLU A 7 12.68 -33.39 -13.40
CA GLU A 7 11.39 -32.81 -13.79
C GLU A 7 11.35 -32.51 -15.29
N ARG A 8 10.15 -32.54 -15.89
CA ARG A 8 9.92 -32.23 -17.31
C ARG A 8 9.61 -30.75 -17.52
N HIS A 9 10.10 -30.21 -18.64
CA HIS A 9 9.80 -28.85 -19.12
C HIS A 9 8.39 -28.74 -19.73
N GLN A 10 7.94 -27.50 -20.01
CA GLN A 10 6.69 -27.21 -20.71
C GLN A 10 6.80 -27.62 -22.20
N PRO A 11 5.80 -28.28 -22.83
CA PRO A 11 5.85 -28.62 -24.25
C PRO A 11 6.04 -27.37 -25.14
N ALA A 12 6.77 -27.53 -26.25
CA ALA A 12 7.13 -26.44 -27.15
C ALA A 12 5.93 -25.62 -27.64
N GLU A 13 4.85 -26.29 -28.04
CA GLU A 13 3.59 -25.67 -28.50
C GLU A 13 2.96 -24.74 -27.46
N ARG A 14 3.21 -24.97 -26.16
CA ARG A 14 2.63 -24.24 -25.03
C ARG A 14 3.61 -23.33 -24.31
N GLN A 15 4.79 -23.09 -24.87
CA GLN A 15 5.79 -22.20 -24.26
C GLN A 15 5.27 -20.75 -24.10
N HIS A 16 4.34 -20.33 -24.96
CA HIS A 16 3.69 -19.02 -24.87
C HIS A 16 2.88 -18.80 -23.58
N LEU A 17 2.48 -19.87 -22.87
CA LEU A 17 1.78 -19.80 -21.58
C LEU A 17 2.74 -19.58 -20.39
N GLY A 18 4.05 -19.53 -20.65
CA GLY A 18 5.07 -19.43 -19.63
C GLY A 18 5.44 -20.78 -19.01
N ILE A 19 5.92 -20.73 -17.77
CA ILE A 19 6.45 -21.91 -17.07
C ILE A 19 5.33 -22.89 -16.69
N LEU A 20 5.59 -24.19 -16.84
CA LEU A 20 4.66 -25.22 -16.38
C LEU A 20 4.76 -25.37 -14.86
N GLU A 21 3.80 -24.78 -14.15
CA GLU A 21 3.71 -24.84 -12.69
C GLU A 21 3.77 -26.29 -12.18
N LYS A 22 4.65 -26.54 -11.21
CA LYS A 22 4.75 -27.85 -10.54
C LYS A 22 4.15 -27.79 -9.14
N LYS A 23 4.09 -28.94 -8.47
CA LYS A 23 3.51 -29.05 -7.13
C LYS A 23 4.15 -28.08 -6.11
N LYS A 24 5.47 -27.84 -6.23
CA LYS A 24 6.20 -26.87 -5.41
C LYS A 24 5.66 -25.45 -5.59
N ASP A 25 5.47 -25.04 -6.84
CA ASP A 25 5.02 -23.69 -7.18
C ASP A 25 3.55 -23.50 -6.79
N TYR A 26 2.71 -24.51 -7.03
CA TYR A 26 1.33 -24.56 -6.54
C TYR A 26 1.24 -24.35 -5.03
N LYS A 27 2.07 -25.05 -4.25
CA LYS A 27 2.08 -24.90 -2.80
C LYS A 27 2.39 -23.46 -2.38
N LYS A 28 3.36 -22.81 -3.03
CA LYS A 28 3.68 -21.40 -2.77
C LYS A 28 2.53 -20.48 -3.12
N ARG A 29 1.94 -20.66 -4.32
CA ARG A 29 0.79 -19.88 -4.79
C ARG A 29 -0.43 -20.03 -3.89
N ALA A 30 -0.73 -21.25 -3.45
CA ALA A 30 -1.83 -21.53 -2.54
C ALA A 30 -1.61 -20.90 -1.15
N SER A 31 -0.37 -20.95 -0.64
CA SER A 31 -0.02 -20.32 0.63
C SER A 31 -0.21 -18.80 0.58
N ASP A 32 0.33 -18.14 -0.46
CA ASP A 32 0.18 -16.69 -0.68
C ASP A 32 -1.30 -16.30 -0.82
N PHE A 33 -2.08 -17.08 -1.58
CA PHE A 33 -3.51 -16.83 -1.73
C PHE A 33 -4.26 -16.93 -0.39
N HIS A 34 -3.99 -17.96 0.41
CA HIS A 34 -4.64 -18.12 1.73
C HIS A 34 -4.23 -17.02 2.71
N GLU A 35 -2.98 -16.57 2.69
CA GLU A 35 -2.51 -15.46 3.51
C GLU A 35 -3.24 -14.16 3.15
N LYS A 36 -3.37 -13.86 1.85
CA LYS A 36 -4.16 -12.71 1.37
C LYS A 36 -5.64 -12.84 1.72
N GLN A 37 -6.22 -14.03 1.64
CA GLN A 37 -7.61 -14.23 2.06
C GLN A 37 -7.80 -14.04 3.57
N ALA A 38 -6.87 -14.53 4.39
CA ALA A 38 -6.92 -14.38 5.84
C ALA A 38 -6.82 -12.90 6.25
N THR A 39 -5.90 -12.15 5.65
CA THR A 39 -5.75 -10.70 5.89
C THR A 39 -7.00 -9.94 5.48
N LEU A 40 -7.56 -10.19 4.30
CA LEU A 40 -8.82 -9.57 3.86
C LEU A 40 -9.99 -9.91 4.79
N LYS A 41 -10.08 -11.16 5.27
CA LYS A 41 -11.12 -11.55 6.23
C LYS A 41 -10.98 -10.81 7.55
N ALA A 42 -9.77 -10.65 8.06
CA ALA A 42 -9.51 -9.88 9.28
C ALA A 42 -9.85 -8.40 9.11
N LEU A 43 -9.49 -7.78 7.98
CA LEU A 43 -9.82 -6.39 7.66
C LEU A 43 -11.34 -6.18 7.56
N ARG A 44 -12.06 -7.09 6.90
CA ARG A 44 -13.53 -7.05 6.83
C ARG A 44 -14.16 -7.12 8.21
N LYS A 45 -13.67 -8.01 9.08
CA LYS A 45 -14.16 -8.11 10.45
C LYS A 45 -13.92 -6.80 11.22
N LYS A 46 -12.70 -6.24 11.15
CA LYS A 46 -12.39 -4.94 11.78
C LYS A 46 -13.29 -3.81 11.27
N ALA A 47 -13.60 -3.79 9.97
CA ALA A 47 -14.50 -2.79 9.40
C ALA A 47 -15.95 -2.94 9.88
N LEU A 48 -16.42 -4.18 10.09
CA LEU A 48 -17.76 -4.46 10.65
C LEU A 48 -17.85 -4.13 12.14
N ASP A 49 -16.78 -4.41 12.90
CA ASP A 49 -16.71 -4.17 14.33
C ASP A 49 -16.36 -2.69 14.66
N ARG A 50 -16.31 -1.79 13.66
CA ARG A 50 -15.92 -0.39 13.84
C ARG A 50 -16.98 0.39 14.63
N ASN A 51 -16.55 1.10 15.67
CA ASN A 51 -17.42 2.00 16.41
C ASN A 51 -17.52 3.35 15.67
N PRO A 52 -18.73 3.80 15.24
CA PRO A 52 -18.88 5.08 14.56
C PRO A 52 -18.47 6.30 15.40
N ASP A 53 -18.47 6.17 16.72
CA ASP A 53 -18.12 7.25 17.66
C ASP A 53 -16.65 7.21 18.08
N GLU A 54 -15.82 6.35 17.49
CA GLU A 54 -14.39 6.29 17.82
C GLU A 54 -13.67 7.56 17.39
N PHE A 55 -12.87 8.13 18.29
CA PHE A 55 -12.09 9.32 18.03
C PHE A 55 -10.63 9.12 18.43
N TYR A 56 -9.73 9.34 17.47
CA TYR A 56 -8.29 9.41 17.70
C TYR A 56 -7.81 10.83 17.40
N HIS A 57 -6.93 11.40 18.23
CA HIS A 57 -6.42 12.77 18.02
C HIS A 57 -5.77 12.99 16.64
N HIS A 58 -5.26 11.92 16.01
CA HIS A 58 -4.68 11.98 14.68
C HIS A 58 -5.72 12.23 13.56
N MET A 59 -7.02 11.99 13.82
CA MET A 59 -8.11 12.33 12.89
C MET A 59 -8.23 13.84 12.64
N ILE A 60 -7.65 14.70 13.50
CA ILE A 60 -7.61 16.15 13.28
C ILE A 60 -6.68 16.52 12.12
N ASN A 61 -5.56 15.80 11.99
CA ASN A 61 -4.50 16.08 11.03
C ASN A 61 -4.55 15.15 9.80
N SER A 62 -5.52 14.25 9.73
CA SER A 62 -5.67 13.31 8.62
C SER A 62 -7.04 13.49 7.98
N LYS A 63 -7.09 13.47 6.65
CA LYS A 63 -8.34 13.52 5.88
C LYS A 63 -8.45 12.29 4.99
N LEU A 64 -9.69 11.88 4.72
CA LEU A 64 -9.97 10.86 3.71
C LEU A 64 -10.07 11.56 2.36
N ASP A 65 -9.33 11.07 1.38
CA ASP A 65 -9.38 11.55 0.00
C ASP A 65 -10.35 10.68 -0.81
N ASP A 66 -11.52 11.25 -1.15
CA ASP A 66 -12.58 10.55 -1.88
C ASP A 66 -12.18 10.23 -3.32
N GLU A 67 -11.35 11.07 -3.96
CA GLU A 67 -10.90 10.89 -5.34
C GLU A 67 -9.90 9.73 -5.46
N LYS A 68 -9.13 9.45 -4.39
CA LYS A 68 -8.14 8.36 -4.32
C LYS A 68 -8.68 7.07 -3.68
N GLY A 69 -9.99 7.01 -3.43
CA GLY A 69 -10.64 5.80 -2.93
C GLY A 69 -10.53 5.62 -1.41
N PHE A 70 -10.74 6.68 -0.64
CA PHE A 70 -10.77 6.67 0.83
C PHE A 70 -9.45 6.29 1.48
N VAL A 71 -8.34 6.77 0.92
CA VAL A 71 -7.01 6.66 1.53
C VAL A 71 -6.81 7.80 2.53
N HIS A 72 -6.24 7.50 3.69
CA HIS A 72 -5.84 8.53 4.64
C HIS A 72 -4.66 9.32 4.08
N VAL A 73 -4.87 10.63 3.89
CA VAL A 73 -3.82 11.58 3.50
C VAL A 73 -3.54 12.47 4.70
N GLU A 74 -2.25 12.63 5.01
CA GLU A 74 -1.82 13.58 6.03
C GLU A 74 -2.04 15.00 5.52
N VAL A 75 -2.69 15.83 6.32
CA VAL A 75 -2.80 17.25 6.06
C VAL A 75 -1.51 17.89 6.57
N GLU A 76 -0.71 18.43 5.65
CA GLU A 76 0.43 19.24 6.04
C GLU A 76 -0.07 20.39 6.91
N LYS A 77 0.56 20.57 8.07
CA LYS A 77 0.21 21.69 8.94
C LYS A 77 0.50 22.98 8.18
N PRO A 78 -0.47 23.91 8.05
CA PRO A 78 -0.15 25.22 7.52
C PRO A 78 0.94 25.83 8.40
N LEU A 79 1.98 26.37 7.78
CA LEU A 79 2.92 27.27 8.46
C LEU A 79 2.07 28.37 9.11
N ASP A 80 2.20 28.59 10.41
CA ASP A 80 1.37 29.55 11.16
C ASP A 80 1.21 30.87 10.38
N ASP A 81 -0.01 31.18 9.93
CA ASP A 81 -0.33 32.30 9.01
C ASP A 81 0.24 33.65 9.48
N VAL A 82 0.40 33.81 10.80
CA VAL A 82 0.89 35.03 11.44
C VAL A 82 2.36 35.33 11.09
N ASN A 83 3.16 34.29 10.81
CA ASN A 83 4.57 34.45 10.43
C ASN A 83 4.79 34.40 8.92
N LEU A 84 3.83 33.93 8.12
CA LEU A 84 4.01 33.73 6.68
C LEU A 84 4.23 35.06 5.94
N ALA A 85 3.43 36.09 6.22
CA ALA A 85 3.57 37.39 5.55
C ALA A 85 4.88 38.13 5.93
N VAL A 86 5.37 37.94 7.15
CA VAL A 86 6.66 38.49 7.60
C VAL A 86 7.81 37.71 6.96
N GLN A 87 7.69 36.38 6.92
CA GLN A 87 8.66 35.48 6.34
C GLN A 87 8.77 35.66 4.83
N GLU A 88 7.66 35.80 4.10
CA GLU A 88 7.64 36.14 2.67
C GLU A 88 8.35 37.46 2.38
N LYS A 89 8.07 38.51 3.17
CA LYS A 89 8.76 39.80 3.02
C LYS A 89 10.27 39.68 3.24
N ILE A 90 10.69 38.91 4.24
CA ILE A 90 12.10 38.66 4.52
C ILE A 90 12.75 37.88 3.37
N MET A 91 12.13 36.79 2.89
CA MET A 91 12.65 36.00 1.77
C MET A 91 12.78 36.82 0.49
N ASN A 92 11.74 37.57 0.10
CA ASN A 92 11.77 38.44 -1.08
C ASN A 92 12.85 39.53 -0.98
N SER A 93 13.13 40.03 0.23
CA SER A 93 14.20 41.00 0.46
C SER A 93 15.61 40.39 0.39
N GLN A 94 15.75 39.08 0.61
CA GLN A 94 17.01 38.35 0.47
C GLN A 94 17.27 37.99 -1.00
N ASP A 95 16.25 37.54 -1.73
CA ASP A 95 16.35 37.20 -3.15
C ASP A 95 16.65 38.42 -4.03
N SER A 96 16.11 39.59 -3.70
CA SER A 96 16.40 40.85 -4.42
C SER A 96 17.82 41.39 -4.23
N ARG A 97 18.61 40.82 -3.31
CA ARG A 97 20.01 41.19 -3.05
C ARG A 97 21.01 40.27 -3.75
N TYR A 98 20.56 39.23 -4.44
CA TYR A 98 21.39 38.33 -5.25
C TYR A 98 21.26 38.69 -6.73
#